data_AF-A0A848XU86-F1
#
_entry.id   AF-A0A848XU86-F1
#
_cell.length_a   1.000
_cell.length_b   1.000
_cell.length_c   1.000
_cell.angle_alpha   90.00
_cell.angle_beta   90.00
_cell.angle_gamma   90.00
#
_symmetry.space_group_name_H-M   'P 1'
#
loop_
_entity.id
_entity.type
_entity.pdbx_description
1 polymer ?
#
loop_
_entity_poly.entity_id
_entity_poly.type
_entity_poly.pdbx_seq_one_letter_code
_entity_poly.pdbx_strand_id
1 'polypeptide(L)'
;FSQCDSLLIGDQCGAHTFPYIEIHNSTAQVEHEATTSKVGEDQLFYCQARGISEQDALNLIVNGYAKEILAKLPMEFAVEAQKLLSVQLEGSVG
;
A
#
# COMPACT_ATOMS: atom_id res chain seq x y z
N PHE A 1 -1.26 -19.61 -0.16
CA PHE A 1 -1.50 -18.36 0.57
C PHE A 1 -1.62 -17.23 -0.44
N SER A 2 -2.74 -16.51 -0.43
CA SER A 2 -2.97 -15.31 -1.23
C SER A 2 -3.28 -14.17 -0.28
N GLN A 3 -2.62 -13.02 -0.47
CA GLN A 3 -2.81 -11.84 0.36
C GLN A 3 -3.15 -10.66 -0.56
N CYS A 4 -4.24 -9.96 -0.23
CA CYS A 4 -4.73 -8.81 -0.98
C CYS A 4 -4.93 -7.62 -0.04
N ASP A 5 -3.94 -6.74 0.01
CA ASP A 5 -4.03 -5.55 0.83
C ASP A 5 -4.47 -4.35 -0.02
N SER A 6 -5.34 -3.52 0.55
CA SER A 6 -5.75 -2.24 -0.03
C SER A 6 -5.41 -1.07 0.90
N LEU A 7 -4.92 0.04 0.33
CA LEU A 7 -4.68 1.29 1.05
C LEU A 7 -5.57 2.39 0.50
N LEU A 8 -6.41 2.97 1.37
CA LEU A 8 -7.30 4.09 1.09
C LEU A 8 -6.62 5.40 1.50
N ILE A 9 -6.63 6.39 0.60
CA ILE A 9 -6.07 7.72 0.83
C ILE A 9 -7.16 8.76 0.51
N GLY A 10 -7.48 9.61 1.48
CA GLY A 10 -8.56 10.59 1.38
C GLY A 10 -9.96 10.00 1.53
N ASP A 11 -10.97 10.86 1.41
CA ASP A 11 -12.37 10.53 1.69
C ASP A 11 -13.20 10.21 0.44
N GLN A 12 -12.66 10.47 -0.75
CA GLN A 12 -13.28 10.18 -2.04
C GLN A 12 -12.56 9.04 -2.77
N CYS A 13 -12.31 7.93 -2.06
CA CYS A 13 -11.67 6.75 -2.63
C CYS A 13 -12.43 5.46 -2.28
N GLY A 14 -12.20 4.41 -3.06
CA GLY A 14 -12.75 3.08 -2.83
C GLY A 14 -11.76 2.02 -3.28
N ALA A 15 -11.71 0.92 -2.53
CA ALA A 15 -10.94 -0.25 -2.87
C ALA A 15 -11.86 -1.47 -2.87
N HIS A 16 -11.73 -2.31 -3.89
CA HIS A 16 -12.58 -3.48 -4.08
C HIS A 16 -11.72 -4.71 -4.31
N THR A 17 -11.98 -5.76 -3.55
CA THR A 17 -11.25 -7.03 -3.61
C THR A 17 -12.25 -8.16 -3.86
N PHE A 18 -12.07 -8.90 -4.96
CA PHE A 18 -12.97 -9.98 -5.37
C PHE A 18 -12.17 -11.27 -5.59
N PRO A 19 -11.89 -12.05 -4.53
CA PRO A 19 -11.14 -13.30 -4.67
C PRO A 19 -12.02 -14.39 -5.30
N TYR A 20 -11.40 -15.23 -6.14
CA TYR A 20 -12.00 -16.45 -6.67
C TYR A 20 -11.09 -17.64 -6.35
N ILE A 21 -11.65 -18.66 -5.71
CA ILE A 21 -10.92 -19.86 -5.30
C ILE A 21 -11.80 -21.08 -5.63
N GLU A 22 -11.33 -21.91 -6.55
CA GLU A 22 -11.99 -23.16 -6.94
C GLU A 22 -11.02 -24.33 -6.72
N ILE A 23 -11.43 -25.32 -5.92
CA ILE A 23 -10.56 -26.41 -5.46
C ILE A 23 -11.18 -27.75 -5.82
N HIS A 24 -10.49 -28.50 -6.66
CA HIS A 24 -10.87 -29.86 -7.08
C HIS A 24 -9.96 -30.94 -6.46
N ASN A 25 -9.39 -30.66 -5.28
CA ASN A 25 -8.52 -31.57 -4.56
C ASN A 25 -8.85 -31.57 -3.05
N SER A 26 -9.20 -32.74 -2.51
CA SER A 26 -9.65 -32.92 -1.13
C SER A 26 -8.56 -32.79 -0.07
N THR A 27 -7.28 -32.83 -0.47
CA THR A 27 -6.14 -32.65 0.45
C THR A 27 -5.51 -31.26 0.31
N ALA A 28 -6.12 -30.36 -0.46
CA ALA A 28 -5.58 -29.02 -0.65
C ALA A 28 -5.71 -28.19 0.63
N GLN A 29 -4.66 -27.41 0.94
CA GLN A 29 -4.70 -26.35 1.94
C GLN A 29 -4.60 -25.02 1.21
N VAL A 30 -5.63 -24.17 1.37
CA VAL A 30 -5.70 -22.86 0.74
C VAL A 30 -6.08 -21.83 1.79
N GLU A 31 -5.40 -20.69 1.73
CA GLU A 31 -5.56 -19.58 2.65
C GLU A 31 -5.55 -18.29 1.84
N HIS A 32 -6.52 -17.43 2.13
CA HIS A 32 -6.67 -16.11 1.54
C HIS A 32 -6.90 -15.08 2.64
N GLU A 33 -6.13 -14.01 2.59
CA GLU A 33 -6.25 -12.85 3.46
C GLU A 33 -6.50 -11.60 2.62
N ALA A 34 -7.35 -10.71 3.11
CA ALA A 34 -7.55 -9.39 2.54
C ALA A 34 -7.71 -8.34 3.64
N THR A 35 -6.84 -7.33 3.62
CA THR A 35 -6.83 -6.26 4.62
C THR A 35 -7.02 -4.91 3.95
N THR A 36 -7.92 -4.09 4.49
CA THR A 36 -8.09 -2.70 4.06
C THR A 36 -7.54 -1.76 5.13
N SER A 37 -6.61 -0.91 4.74
CA SER A 37 -6.02 0.14 5.56
C SER A 37 -6.40 1.52 5.04
N LYS A 38 -6.55 2.51 5.92
CA LYS A 38 -6.72 3.92 5.54
C LYS A 38 -5.58 4.72 6.13
N VAL A 39 -5.01 5.64 5.36
CA VAL A 39 -4.08 6.64 5.92
C VAL A 39 -4.87 7.55 6.85
N GLY A 40 -4.61 7.42 8.15
CA GLY A 40 -5.33 8.18 9.17
C GLY A 40 -4.77 9.58 9.35
N GLU A 41 -5.65 10.53 9.67
CA GLU A 41 -5.25 11.91 10.01
C GLU A 41 -4.27 11.94 11.18
N ASP A 42 -4.43 11.06 12.18
CA ASP A 42 -3.52 10.96 13.32
C ASP A 42 -2.09 10.57 12.92
N GLN A 43 -1.93 9.70 11.90
CA GLN A 43 -0.62 9.29 11.40
C GLN A 43 0.07 10.44 10.66
N LEU A 44 -0.68 11.16 9.84
CA LEU A 44 -0.19 12.35 9.15
C LEU A 44 0.16 13.47 10.13
N PHE A 45 -0.73 13.75 11.09
CA PHE A 45 -0.51 14.71 12.15
C PHE A 45 0.75 14.38 12.96
N TYR A 46 0.97 13.12 13.29
CA TYR A 46 2.17 12.69 14.00
C TYR A 46 3.47 12.94 13.22
N CYS A 47 3.46 12.69 11.91
CA CYS A 47 4.59 13.00 11.04
C CYS A 47 4.81 14.51 10.92
N GLN A 48 3.75 15.28 10.75
CA GLN A 48 3.80 16.75 10.67
C GLN A 48 4.30 17.38 11.97
N ALA A 49 3.88 16.87 13.13
CA ALA A 49 4.36 17.32 14.43
C ALA A 49 5.88 17.11 14.61
N ARG A 50 6.50 16.25 13.79
CA ARG A 50 7.95 16.01 13.73
C ARG A 50 8.66 16.82 12.65
N GLY A 51 7.96 17.75 11.99
CA GLY A 51 8.49 18.59 10.93
C GLY A 51 8.58 17.91 9.56
N ILE A 52 7.93 16.75 9.38
CA ILE A 52 7.83 16.07 8.08
C ILE A 52 6.66 16.71 7.33
N SER A 53 6.86 17.12 6.07
CA SER A 53 5.76 17.67 5.28
C SER A 53 4.64 16.64 5.09
N GLU A 54 3.41 17.07 4.87
CA GLU A 54 2.29 16.14 4.63
C GLU A 54 2.57 15.18 3.48
N GLN A 55 3.17 15.71 2.42
CA GLN A 55 3.55 14.97 1.22
C GLN A 55 4.64 13.94 1.50
N ASP A 56 5.67 14.32 2.27
CA ASP A 56 6.71 13.38 2.72
C ASP A 56 6.16 12.32 3.67
N ALA A 57 5.18 12.68 4.51
CA ALA A 57 4.51 11.75 5.42
C ALA A 57 3.69 10.70 4.65
N LEU A 58 2.92 11.14 3.65
CA LEU A 58 2.20 10.24 2.73
C LEU A 58 3.16 9.32 2.00
N ASN A 59 4.22 9.87 1.41
CA ASN A 59 5.26 9.10 0.72
C ASN A 59 5.89 8.06 1.66
N LEU A 60 6.18 8.43 2.91
CA LEU A 60 6.73 7.51 3.91
C LEU A 60 5.77 6.34 4.20
N ILE A 61 4.49 6.64 4.42
CA ILE A 61 3.46 5.63 4.74
C ILE A 61 3.25 4.69 3.55
N VAL A 62 3.09 5.22 2.34
CA VAL A 62 2.86 4.41 1.13
C VAL A 62 4.09 3.56 0.78
N ASN A 63 5.30 4.09 0.92
CA ASN A 63 6.53 3.30 0.74
C ASN A 63 6.66 2.19 1.79
N GLY A 64 6.27 2.47 3.04
CA GLY A 64 6.20 1.45 4.10
C GLY A 64 5.23 0.33 3.76
N TYR A 65 4.05 0.69 3.23
CA TYR A 65 3.03 -0.24 2.76
C TYR A 65 3.52 -1.11 1.58
N ALA A 66 4.17 -0.51 0.59
CA ALA A 66 4.68 -1.22 -0.59
C ALA A 66 6.01 -1.97 -0.35
N LYS A 67 6.60 -1.88 0.85
CA LYS A 67 7.96 -2.34 1.16
C LYS A 67 8.21 -3.80 0.77
N GLU A 68 7.28 -4.70 1.10
CA GLU A 68 7.45 -6.13 0.84
C GLU A 68 7.43 -6.46 -0.66
N ILE A 69 6.68 -5.70 -1.45
CA ILE A 69 6.65 -5.85 -2.91
C ILE A 69 7.94 -5.28 -3.51
N LEU A 70 8.34 -4.08 -3.09
CA LEU A 70 9.55 -3.42 -3.57
C LEU A 70 10.81 -4.22 -3.24
N ALA A 71 10.85 -4.91 -2.10
CA ALA A 71 11.95 -5.78 -1.69
C ALA A 71 12.13 -7.02 -2.60
N LYS A 72 11.12 -7.38 -3.41
CA LYS A 72 11.20 -8.48 -4.38
C LYS A 72 11.79 -8.03 -5.72
N LEU A 73 11.90 -6.72 -5.97
CA LEU A 73 12.53 -6.19 -7.17
C LEU A 73 14.05 -6.12 -7.01
N PRO A 74 14.82 -6.29 -8.10
CA PRO A 74 16.24 -5.98 -8.07
C PRO A 74 16.47 -4.51 -7.68
N MET A 75 17.56 -4.25 -6.96
CA MET A 75 17.84 -2.95 -6.32
C MET A 75 17.66 -1.75 -7.27
N GLU A 76 18.18 -1.87 -8.49
CA GLU A 76 18.08 -0.83 -9.52
C GLU A 76 16.64 -0.47 -9.91
N PHE A 77 15.75 -1.46 -9.99
CA PHE A 77 14.33 -1.25 -10.30
C PHE A 77 13.53 -0.81 -9.06
N ALA A 78 13.90 -1.29 -7.87
CA ALA A 78 13.24 -0.91 -6.63
C ALA A 78 13.39 0.60 -6.36
N VAL A 79 14.59 1.15 -6.58
CA VAL A 79 14.86 2.59 -6.42
C VAL A 79 14.05 3.42 -7.43
N GLU A 80 13.95 2.97 -8.68
CA GLU A 80 13.18 3.68 -9.70
C GLU A 80 11.67 3.62 -9.43
N ALA A 81 11.16 2.45 -9.05
CA ALA A 81 9.75 2.27 -8.69
C ALA A 81 9.35 3.15 -7.49
N GLN A 82 10.21 3.28 -6.48
CA GLN A 82 9.97 4.20 -5.35
C GLN A 82 9.87 5.66 -5.79
N LYS A 83 10.76 6.10 -6.70
CA LYS A 83 10.72 7.48 -7.22
C LYS A 83 9.44 7.75 -8.01
N LEU A 84 9.06 6.83 -8.90
CA LEU A 84 7.84 6.97 -9.70
C LEU A 84 6.59 6.99 -8.84
N LEU A 85 6.55 6.15 -7.79
CA LEU A 85 5.46 6.10 -6.83
C LEU A 85 5.30 7.43 -6.08
N SER A 86 6.40 8.01 -5.61
CA SER A 86 6.37 9.33 -4.97
C SER A 86 5.78 10.40 -5.90
N VAL A 87 6.24 10.47 -7.16
CA VAL A 87 5.74 11.46 -8.13
C VAL A 87 4.24 11.32 -8.40
N GLN A 88 3.72 10.09 -8.48
CA GLN A 88 2.28 9.88 -8.65
C GLN A 88 1.46 10.38 -7.46
N LEU A 89 2.00 10.26 -6.24
CA LEU A 89 1.33 10.73 -5.02
C LEU A 89 1.31 12.25 -4.93
N GLU A 90 2.36 12.94 -5.40
CA GLU A 90 2.44 14.42 -5.40
C GLU A 90 1.31 15.09 -6.19
N GLY A 91 0.80 14.44 -7.24
CA GLY A 91 -0.22 15.00 -8.13
C GLY A 91 -1.64 14.45 -7.92
N SER A 92 -1.82 13.45 -7.07
CA SER A 92 -3.09 12.70 -6.96
C SER A 92 -3.80 12.85 -5.61
N VAL A 93 -3.15 13.47 -4.62
CA VAL A 93 -3.70 13.69 -3.28
C VAL A 93 -3.98 15.18 -3.09
N GLY A 94 -5.24 15.57 -3.30
CA GLY A 94 -5.73 16.95 -3.24
C GLY A 94 -7.14 17.08 -3.81
#